data_AF-A0A2T6KM16-F1
#
_entry.id   AF-A0A2T6KM16-F1
#
_cell.length_a   1.000
_cell.length_b   1.000
_cell.length_c   1.000
_cell.angle_alpha   90.00
_cell.angle_beta   90.00
_cell.angle_gamma   90.00
#
_symmetry.space_group_name_H-M   'P 1'
#
loop_
_entity.id
_entity.type
_entity.pdbx_description
1 polymer ?
#
loop_
_entity_poly.entity_id
_entity_poly.type
_entity_poly.pdbx_seq_one_letter_code
_entity_poly.pdbx_strand_id
1 'polypeptide(L)'
;MGEPFPLHPKPTRRARQVAAMSKREPKPRLVRKLVLRVRCSEAEHANWMHKARDQERSLSDYARHVLSVEPMQRRARPPVVDPELLAAVGRAGNNLNQIARAMHTDRKAGRRIDLIALYTLLMALDRELAEIVAVHSR
;
A
#
# COMPACT_ATOMS: atom_id res chain seq x y z
N MET A 1 50.61 -6.52 12.18
CA MET A 1 49.31 -7.18 12.45
C MET A 1 48.23 -6.12 12.30
N GLY A 2 47.69 -5.94 11.09
CA GLY A 2 46.64 -4.94 10.81
C GLY A 2 45.27 -5.58 10.97
N GLU A 3 44.39 -4.98 11.77
CA GLU A 3 43.02 -5.46 11.90
C GLU A 3 42.26 -5.33 10.57
N PRO A 4 41.42 -6.32 10.20
CA PRO A 4 40.68 -6.27 8.95
C PRO A 4 39.55 -5.22 9.04
N PHE A 5 39.50 -4.36 8.02
CA PHE A 5 38.46 -3.38 7.78
C PHE A 5 37.07 -4.07 7.69
N PRO A 6 36.04 -3.64 8.44
CA PRO A 6 34.74 -4.29 8.38
C PRO A 6 34.05 -4.02 7.04
N LEU A 7 33.91 -5.06 6.21
CA LEU A 7 33.35 -5.02 4.85
C LEU A 7 31.83 -4.76 4.77
N HIS A 8 31.17 -4.34 5.86
CA HIS A 8 29.74 -4.08 5.85
C HIS A 8 29.40 -2.76 6.54
N PRO A 9 28.95 -1.73 5.80
CA PRO A 9 28.41 -0.52 6.42
C PRO A 9 27.18 -0.89 7.25
N LYS A 10 27.13 -0.45 8.51
CA LYS A 10 25.97 -0.67 9.38
C LYS A 10 24.73 -0.08 8.67
N PRO A 11 23.62 -0.85 8.56
CA PRO A 11 22.45 -0.41 7.80
C PRO A 11 21.89 0.88 8.37
N THR A 12 21.65 1.85 7.49
CA THR A 12 21.07 3.15 7.84
C THR A 12 19.67 2.98 8.45
N ARG A 13 19.21 3.98 9.21
CA ARG A 13 17.91 3.97 9.90
C ARG A 13 16.73 3.69 8.95
N ARG A 14 16.82 4.11 7.68
CA ARG A 14 15.86 3.77 6.61
C ARG A 14 15.89 2.28 6.27
N ALA A 15 17.07 1.69 6.02
CA ALA A 15 17.22 0.28 5.70
C ALA A 15 16.67 -0.65 6.82
N ARG A 16 16.85 -0.26 8.08
CA ARG A 16 16.23 -0.95 9.24
C ARG A 16 14.70 -0.90 9.21
N GLN A 17 14.11 0.19 8.74
CA GLN A 17 12.67 0.38 8.68
C GLN A 17 12.04 -0.47 7.56
N VAL A 18 12.68 -0.55 6.39
CA VAL A 18 12.23 -1.40 5.27
C VAL A 18 12.32 -2.90 5.64
N ALA A 19 13.41 -3.30 6.31
CA ALA A 19 13.57 -4.66 6.82
C ALA A 19 12.53 -5.02 7.90
N ALA A 20 12.14 -4.05 8.74
CA ALA A 20 11.07 -4.22 9.73
C ALA A 20 9.67 -4.29 9.10
N MET A 21 9.44 -3.65 7.94
CA MET A 21 8.18 -3.78 7.19
C MET A 21 8.02 -5.16 6.56
N SER A 22 9.12 -5.77 6.09
CA SER A 22 9.13 -7.13 5.52
C SER A 22 8.90 -8.25 6.54
N LYS A 23 9.09 -7.99 7.85
CA LYS A 23 8.94 -8.97 8.94
C LYS A 23 7.67 -8.81 9.77
N ARG A 24 6.73 -7.96 9.36
CA ARG A 24 5.43 -7.88 10.03
C ARG A 24 4.58 -9.06 9.60
N GLU A 25 4.52 -10.08 10.45
CA GLU A 25 3.47 -11.08 10.37
C GLU A 25 2.10 -10.35 10.34
N PRO A 26 1.24 -10.66 9.37
CA PRO A 26 -0.04 -9.99 9.26
C PRO A 26 -0.84 -10.30 10.52
N LYS A 27 -1.09 -9.28 11.35
CA LYS A 27 -1.99 -9.41 12.50
C LYS A 27 -3.30 -10.06 12.00
N PRO A 28 -3.78 -11.14 12.65
CA PRO A 28 -4.99 -11.82 12.21
C PRO A 28 -6.12 -10.79 12.15
N ARG A 29 -6.71 -10.64 10.96
CA ARG A 29 -7.84 -9.73 10.77
C ARG A 29 -9.00 -10.25 11.62
N LEU A 30 -9.49 -9.43 12.54
CA LEU A 30 -10.67 -9.78 13.33
C LEU A 30 -11.89 -9.86 12.42
N VAL A 31 -12.26 -11.08 12.02
CA VAL A 31 -13.47 -11.33 11.21
C VAL A 31 -14.67 -11.43 12.15
N ARG A 32 -15.58 -10.46 12.06
CA ARG A 32 -16.83 -10.45 12.82
C ARG A 32 -17.86 -11.31 12.09
N LYS A 33 -18.30 -12.40 12.74
CA LYS A 33 -19.23 -13.40 12.15
C LYS A 33 -20.71 -13.14 12.44
N LEU A 34 -21.02 -12.39 13.50
CA LEU A 34 -22.39 -12.13 13.95
C LEU A 34 -22.98 -10.87 13.29
N VAL A 35 -24.28 -10.91 13.00
CA VAL A 35 -25.02 -9.80 12.38
C VAL A 35 -26.10 -9.29 13.34
N LEU A 36 -26.09 -7.98 13.59
CA LEU A 36 -27.15 -7.28 14.32
C LEU A 36 -28.17 -6.74 13.30
N ARG A 37 -29.42 -7.20 13.35
CA ARG A 37 -30.52 -6.72 12.48
C ARG A 37 -31.39 -5.75 13.26
N VAL A 38 -31.53 -4.52 12.76
CA VAL A 38 -32.38 -3.48 13.35
C VAL A 38 -33.44 -3.10 12.32
N ARG A 39 -34.72 -3.14 12.72
CA ARG A 39 -35.81 -2.55 11.91
C ARG A 39 -35.79 -1.05 12.13
N CYS A 40 -35.88 -0.28 11.04
CA CYS A 40 -35.89 1.18 11.07
C CYS A 40 -36.81 1.70 9.97
N SER A 41 -37.31 2.92 10.16
CA SER A 41 -37.96 3.70 9.11
C SER A 41 -36.93 4.30 8.16
N GLU A 42 -37.37 4.73 6.97
CA GLU A 42 -36.51 5.39 5.98
C GLU A 42 -35.87 6.67 6.54
N ALA A 43 -36.64 7.44 7.33
CA ALA A 43 -36.17 8.67 7.96
C ALA A 43 -35.06 8.41 8.98
N GLU A 44 -35.21 7.38 9.81
CA GLU A 44 -34.18 6.98 10.78
C GLU A 44 -32.89 6.52 10.07
N HIS A 45 -33.03 5.70 9.03
CA HIS A 45 -31.89 5.22 8.26
C HIS A 45 -31.13 6.37 7.57
N ALA A 46 -31.85 7.32 6.97
CA ALA A 46 -31.26 8.50 6.35
C ALA A 46 -30.51 9.37 7.38
N ASN A 47 -31.11 9.58 8.56
CA ASN A 47 -30.49 10.33 9.65
C ASN A 47 -29.20 9.67 10.15
N TRP A 48 -29.20 8.34 10.35
CA TRP A 48 -28.01 7.61 10.75
C TRP A 48 -26.91 7.67 9.68
N MET A 49 -27.29 7.59 8.40
CA MET A 49 -26.34 7.72 7.31
C MET A 49 -25.72 9.12 7.23
N HIS A 50 -26.51 10.17 7.48
CA HIS A 50 -26.02 11.53 7.55
C HIS A 50 -25.01 11.70 8.69
N LYS A 51 -25.35 11.25 9.91
CA LYS A 51 -24.46 11.28 11.08
C LYS A 51 -23.17 10.48 10.87
N ALA A 52 -23.24 9.35 10.16
CA ALA A 52 -22.06 8.57 9.82
C ALA A 52 -21.14 9.33 8.85
N ARG A 53 -21.70 9.97 7.82
CA ARG A 53 -20.95 10.77 6.83
C ARG A 53 -20.29 11.99 7.44
N ASP A 54 -20.98 12.70 8.33
CA ASP A 54 -20.44 13.86 9.06
C ASP A 54 -19.18 13.48 9.86
N GLN A 55 -19.11 12.25 10.35
CA GLN A 55 -17.93 11.72 11.04
C GLN A 55 -16.93 11.01 10.13
N GLU A 56 -17.11 11.03 8.80
CA GLU A 56 -16.32 10.30 7.81
C GLU A 56 -16.27 8.78 8.06
N ARG A 57 -17.38 8.19 8.51
CA ARG A 57 -17.48 6.76 8.88
C ARG A 57 -18.45 6.00 7.98
N SER A 58 -18.23 4.69 7.89
CA SER A 58 -19.28 3.79 7.41
C SER A 58 -20.40 3.70 8.45
N LEU A 59 -21.64 3.39 8.01
CA LEU A 59 -22.78 3.22 8.92
C LEU A 59 -22.49 2.14 9.98
N SER A 60 -21.81 1.06 9.60
CA SER A 60 -21.42 -0.01 10.52
C SER A 60 -20.39 0.42 11.55
N ASP A 61 -19.41 1.25 11.18
CA ASP A 61 -18.41 1.77 12.12
C ASP A 61 -19.02 2.83 13.04
N TYR A 62 -19.92 3.66 12.50
CA TYR A 62 -20.70 4.61 13.29
C TYR A 62 -21.58 3.89 14.32
N ALA A 63 -22.31 2.85 13.92
CA ALA A 63 -23.14 2.05 14.83
C ALA A 63 -22.31 1.42 15.95
N ARG A 64 -21.15 0.83 15.63
CA ARG A 64 -20.26 0.26 16.66
C ARG A 64 -19.70 1.33 17.59
N HIS A 65 -19.32 2.49 17.07
CA HIS A 65 -18.82 3.59 17.89
C HIS A 65 -19.87 4.06 18.90
N VAL A 66 -21.12 4.20 18.47
CA VAL A 66 -22.23 4.58 19.35
C VAL A 66 -22.52 3.48 20.38
N LEU A 67 -22.46 2.20 19.99
CA LEU A 67 -22.80 1.07 20.87
C LEU A 67 -21.68 0.63 21.82
N SER A 68 -20.41 0.87 21.48
CA SER A 68 -19.28 0.26 22.19
C SER A 68 -18.44 1.23 23.02
N VAL A 69 -18.68 2.54 22.98
CA VAL A 69 -17.92 3.59 23.73
C VAL A 69 -16.39 3.55 23.48
N GLU A 70 -15.90 2.70 22.58
CA GLU A 70 -14.48 2.48 22.34
C GLU A 70 -13.82 3.63 21.57
N PRO A 71 -12.56 3.98 21.92
CA PRO A 71 -11.84 5.08 21.28
C PRO A 71 -11.50 4.76 19.82
N MET A 72 -11.71 5.79 19.00
CA MET A 72 -11.76 5.76 17.55
C MET A 72 -10.40 5.50 16.91
N GLN A 73 -10.30 4.47 16.05
CA GLN A 73 -9.26 4.42 15.01
C GLN A 73 -9.79 5.16 13.78
N ARG A 74 -9.53 6.47 13.70
CA ARG A 74 -9.80 7.23 12.46
C ARG A 74 -9.02 6.60 11.35
N ARG A 75 -9.68 6.31 10.22
CA ARG A 75 -8.98 5.91 9.01
C ARG A 75 -8.09 7.09 8.63
N ALA A 76 -6.77 6.90 8.65
CA ALA A 76 -5.85 7.95 8.26
C ALA A 76 -6.26 8.42 6.86
N ARG A 77 -6.58 9.72 6.73
CA ARG A 77 -6.84 10.30 5.42
C ARG A 77 -5.56 10.12 4.61
N PRO A 78 -5.64 9.57 3.38
CA PRO A 78 -4.47 9.52 2.51
C PRO A 78 -3.88 10.92 2.40
N PRO A 79 -2.55 11.07 2.37
CA PRO A 79 -1.93 12.37 2.13
C PRO A 79 -2.50 12.97 0.84
N VAL A 80 -2.66 14.29 0.82
CA VAL A 80 -3.02 15.00 -0.41
C VAL A 80 -1.81 14.93 -1.34
N VAL A 81 -1.98 14.25 -2.47
CA VAL A 81 -0.94 14.05 -3.49
C VAL A 81 -1.44 14.67 -4.79
N ASP A 82 -0.52 15.21 -5.58
CA ASP A 82 -0.84 15.69 -6.93
C ASP A 82 -1.48 14.54 -7.76
N PRO A 83 -2.73 14.72 -8.25
CA PRO A 83 -3.42 13.68 -9.00
C PRO A 83 -2.72 13.31 -10.31
N GLU A 84 -2.01 14.24 -10.96
CA GLU A 84 -1.26 13.93 -12.18
C GLU A 84 -0.06 13.02 -11.89
N LEU A 85 0.66 13.32 -10.81
CA LEU A 85 1.76 12.49 -10.32
C LEU A 85 1.26 11.09 -9.92
N LEU A 86 0.16 11.02 -9.17
CA LEU A 86 -0.43 9.74 -8.76
C LEU A 86 -0.86 8.90 -9.97
N ALA A 87 -1.46 9.53 -10.98
CA ALA A 87 -1.85 8.87 -12.21
C ALA A 87 -0.62 8.39 -13.01
N ALA A 88 0.46 9.18 -13.06
CA ALA A 88 1.71 8.80 -13.72
C ALA A 88 2.35 7.57 -13.07
N VAL A 89 2.43 7.55 -11.73
CA VAL A 89 2.92 6.40 -10.96
C VAL A 89 2.02 5.17 -11.19
N GLY A 90 0.70 5.37 -11.22
CA GLY A 90 -0.26 4.30 -11.53
C GLY A 90 -0.05 3.69 -12.92
N ARG A 91 0.19 4.53 -13.95
CA ARG A 91 0.50 4.06 -15.31
C ARG A 91 1.81 3.27 -15.37
N ALA A 92 2.85 3.76 -14.71
CA ALA A 92 4.13 3.05 -14.62
C ALA A 92 3.97 1.68 -13.94
N GLY A 93 3.25 1.61 -12.82
CA GLY A 93 2.95 0.36 -12.14
C GLY A 93 2.14 -0.62 -13.00
N ASN A 94 1.18 -0.12 -13.79
CA ASN A 94 0.41 -0.97 -14.70
C ASN A 94 1.29 -1.58 -15.81
N ASN A 95 2.20 -0.79 -16.39
CA ASN A 95 3.14 -1.28 -17.40
C ASN A 95 4.05 -2.37 -16.83
N LEU A 96 4.58 -2.18 -15.62
CA LEU A 96 5.39 -3.20 -14.93
C LEU A 96 4.60 -4.49 -14.68
N ASN A 97 3.33 -4.36 -14.29
CA ASN A 97 2.45 -5.51 -14.09
C ASN A 97 2.16 -6.25 -15.41
N GLN A 98 2.05 -5.53 -16.53
CA GLN A 98 1.91 -6.13 -17.86
C GLN A 98 3.16 -6.91 -18.27
N ILE A 99 4.36 -6.35 -18.04
CA ILE A 99 5.63 -7.04 -18.28
C ILE A 99 5.70 -8.33 -17.43
N ALA A 100 5.39 -8.23 -16.13
CA ALA A 100 5.39 -9.41 -15.26
C ALA A 100 4.41 -10.48 -15.74
N ARG A 101 3.19 -10.09 -16.18
CA ARG A 101 2.22 -11.03 -16.74
C ARG A 101 2.71 -11.67 -18.04
N ALA A 102 3.28 -10.88 -18.95
CA ALA A 102 3.82 -11.37 -20.22
C ALA A 102 4.93 -12.41 -19.95
N MET A 103 5.86 -12.10 -19.05
CA MET A 103 6.91 -13.04 -18.63
C MET A 103 6.34 -14.32 -18.02
N HIS A 104 5.33 -14.22 -17.16
CA HIS A 104 4.70 -15.39 -16.58
C HIS A 104 4.02 -16.26 -17.64
N THR A 105 3.39 -15.65 -18.64
CA THR A 105 2.79 -16.33 -19.79
C THR A 105 3.86 -17.00 -20.66
N ASP A 106 4.94 -16.30 -20.99
CA ASP A 106 6.05 -16.81 -21.80
C ASP A 106 6.78 -17.97 -21.12
N ARG A 107 7.02 -17.85 -19.81
CA ARG A 107 7.58 -18.93 -18.99
C ARG A 107 6.69 -20.16 -18.97
N LYS A 108 5.37 -19.98 -18.86
CA LYS A 108 4.40 -21.09 -18.94
C LYS A 108 4.37 -21.73 -20.33
N ALA A 109 4.60 -20.94 -21.38
CA ALA A 109 4.67 -21.41 -22.76
C ALA A 109 6.03 -22.02 -23.14
N GLY A 110 6.99 -22.12 -22.20
CA GLY A 110 8.33 -22.68 -22.44
C GLY A 110 9.23 -21.81 -23.31
N ARG A 111 8.86 -20.55 -23.55
CA ARG A 111 9.70 -19.60 -24.32
C ARG A 111 10.89 -19.17 -23.48
N ARG A 112 12.06 -19.04 -24.12
CA ARG A 112 13.25 -18.48 -23.47
C ARG A 112 13.05 -16.97 -23.26
N ILE A 113 13.21 -16.53 -22.02
CA ILE A 113 13.16 -15.11 -21.63
C ILE A 113 14.59 -14.68 -21.36
N ASP A 114 15.05 -13.61 -22.00
CA ASP A 114 16.33 -13.00 -21.68
C ASP A 114 16.21 -12.19 -20.38
N LEU A 115 16.44 -12.88 -19.27
CA LEU A 115 16.38 -12.30 -17.94
C LEU A 115 17.47 -11.23 -17.72
N ILE A 116 18.61 -11.32 -18.42
CA ILE A 116 19.72 -10.38 -18.27
C ILE A 116 19.35 -9.05 -18.92
N ALA A 117 18.84 -9.10 -20.16
CA ALA A 117 18.38 -7.90 -20.87
C ALA A 117 17.25 -7.20 -20.09
N LEU A 118 16.30 -7.96 -19.57
CA LEU A 118 15.22 -7.42 -18.75
C LEU A 118 15.73 -6.78 -17.46
N TYR A 119 16.61 -7.47 -16.73
CA TYR A 119 17.15 -6.95 -15.47
C TYR A 119 17.93 -5.66 -15.71
N THR A 120 18.70 -5.60 -16.80
CA THR A 120 19.44 -4.39 -17.20
C THR A 120 18.50 -3.22 -17.48
N LEU A 121 17.38 -3.46 -18.19
CA LEU A 121 16.39 -2.43 -18.50
C LEU A 121 15.70 -1.91 -17.23
N LEU A 122 15.35 -2.82 -16.30
CA LEU A 122 14.73 -2.46 -15.02
C LEU A 122 15.69 -1.65 -14.13
N MET A 123 16.98 -1.99 -14.11
CA MET A 123 17.99 -1.20 -13.38
C MET A 123 18.18 0.20 -13.97
N ALA A 124 18.12 0.35 -15.29
CA ALA A 124 18.18 1.67 -15.94
C ALA A 124 16.97 2.53 -15.54
N LEU A 125 15.77 1.95 -15.58
CA LEU A 125 14.53 2.60 -15.14
C LEU A 125 14.56 3.01 -13.67
N ASP A 126 15.07 2.16 -12.78
CA ASP A 126 15.19 2.47 -11.36
C ASP A 126 16.14 3.66 -11.09
N ARG A 127 17.25 3.75 -11.84
CA ARG A 127 18.18 4.88 -11.77
C ARG A 127 17.55 6.18 -12.26
N GLU A 128 16.92 6.19 -13.44
CA GLU A 128 16.26 7.38 -13.98
C GLU A 128 15.16 7.90 -13.04
N LEU A 129 14.36 6.99 -12.46
CA LEU A 129 13.35 7.35 -11.48
C LEU A 129 13.96 7.91 -10.18
N ALA A 130 15.07 7.32 -9.70
CA ALA A 130 15.77 7.82 -8.53
C ALA A 130 16.31 9.25 -8.74
N GLU A 131 16.81 9.56 -9.93
CA GLU A 131 17.24 10.91 -10.30
C GLU A 131 16.08 11.90 -10.35
N ILE A 132 14.97 11.54 -11.01
CA ILE A 132 13.76 12.37 -11.07
C ILE A 132 13.26 12.67 -9.65
N VAL A 133 13.19 11.65 -8.79
CA VAL A 133 12.77 11.82 -7.39
C VAL A 133 13.74 12.73 -6.65
N ALA A 134 15.07 12.56 -6.82
CA ALA A 134 16.06 13.41 -6.15
C ALA A 134 15.94 14.89 -6.54
N VAL A 135 15.64 15.17 -7.82
CA VAL A 135 15.43 16.54 -8.33
C VAL A 135 14.16 17.17 -7.76
N HIS A 136 13.09 16.40 -7.60
CA HIS A 136 11.75 16.93 -7.27
C HIS A 136 11.32 16.69 -5.80
N SER A 137 12.21 16.19 -4.94
CA SER A 137 11.94 15.96 -3.51
C SER A 137 12.51 17.05 -2.58
N ARG A 138 12.87 18.22 -3.14
CA ARG A 138 13.25 19.42 -2.38
C ARG A 138 12.08 20.35 -2.16
#